data_AF-A0A7X5VRD7-F1
#
_entry.id   AF-A0A7X5VRD7-F1
#
_cell.length_a   1.000
_cell.length_b   1.000
_cell.length_c   1.000
_cell.angle_alpha   90.00
_cell.angle_beta   90.00
_cell.angle_gamma   90.00
#
_symmetry.space_group_name_H-M   'P 1'
#
loop_
_entity.id
_entity.type
_entity.pdbx_description
1 polymer ?
#
loop_
_entity_poly.entity_id
_entity_poly.type
_entity_poly.pdbx_seq_one_letter_code
_entity_poly.pdbx_strand_id
1 'polypeptide(L)'
;MPKLASGLLFKEAANARSQGMNMNNTTRRTLHAILCCGLACALAAPAAHAQVEIRQRGDEDYTNDSRRRPWRVLSPLSPSTTEIEETIALLDADDRVTEAVIEEIERIAENDPSQMVELTLDYNGILDTSMWSELEDLGGEVVQVFSSINGCSVRLPADKADELLANAKVAQIDWNAPMGFSMDVARTAAQVPVTSPGSGGRIDPLDGIEGVTSDGASSVTGTLPEDLRGNGVTIALIDSGVRTHPDLGNVIGCVDLRNPLTNPQDPYQSTAELAGDPVPCTDFSDPFGHGTHIAGILIGDGSASNGLYLGIAPGAEVISIRVLDHEGMGNVADVITGIDWAIENRGKHNIDIISLSLGGPFFVPATDDPLVKAVERAWDDDIVVVASAGNLGTYGHFTITRPGNSPKIITAGALTDWNSMVLPDDLKSSYSSISPTLIDAYLKPDLVAPGNRIVSTRAPGSALDQLLAPLGAVFGTDYLEMSGTSMATPIVAAAAALMLENESLKPDEVKARLMLTADDLPGNALEHGAGRIDIAAAILDGSTTNSARSPRVLRAPVCCELLVEDLSGVWGPIWDATTLWSDTTLWSDTTIWGDTTIWGDTTIWGDTTIWGDSTIWSDAVVIGE
;
A
#
# COMPACT_ATOMS: atom_id res chain seq x y z
N MET A 1 -13.81 23.69 25.57
CA MET A 1 -15.21 23.43 25.17
C MET A 1 -15.43 22.31 24.11
N PRO A 2 -14.45 21.51 23.63
CA PRO A 2 -14.75 20.35 22.75
C PRO A 2 -15.26 19.09 23.48
N LYS A 3 -14.90 18.89 24.75
CA LYS A 3 -15.29 17.70 25.55
C LYS A 3 -16.81 17.54 25.77
N LEU A 4 -17.59 18.61 25.57
CA LEU A 4 -19.05 18.59 25.75
C LEU A 4 -19.82 18.25 24.46
N ALA A 5 -19.21 18.40 23.28
CA ALA A 5 -19.88 18.12 22.01
C ALA A 5 -19.90 16.60 21.69
N SER A 6 -18.80 15.89 21.97
CA SER A 6 -18.69 14.44 21.77
C SER A 6 -19.60 13.65 22.72
N GLY A 7 -19.75 14.13 23.96
CA GLY A 7 -20.63 13.53 24.97
C GLY A 7 -22.13 13.77 24.74
N LEU A 8 -22.51 14.88 24.08
CA LEU A 8 -23.91 15.14 23.72
C LEU A 8 -24.36 14.28 22.53
N LEU A 9 -23.50 14.11 21.52
CA LEU A 9 -23.78 13.28 20.33
C LEU A 9 -23.89 11.78 20.67
N PHE A 10 -23.07 11.28 21.60
CA PHE A 10 -23.19 9.91 22.12
C PHE A 10 -24.50 9.68 22.89
N LYS A 11 -24.95 10.66 23.69
CA LYS A 11 -26.22 10.58 24.42
C LYS A 11 -27.45 10.66 23.51
N GLU A 12 -27.38 11.44 22.44
CA GLU A 12 -28.47 11.52 21.45
C GLU A 12 -28.55 10.26 20.58
N ALA A 13 -27.42 9.66 20.20
CA ALA A 13 -27.38 8.39 19.46
C ALA A 13 -27.89 7.19 20.29
N ALA A 14 -27.54 7.13 21.57
CA ALA A 14 -28.06 6.10 22.49
C ALA A 14 -29.56 6.26 22.78
N ASN A 15 -30.07 7.51 22.88
CA ASN A 15 -31.51 7.77 23.05
C ASN A 15 -32.33 7.53 21.78
N ALA A 16 -31.77 7.72 20.58
CA ALA A 16 -32.47 7.42 19.33
C ALA A 16 -32.66 5.91 19.09
N ARG A 17 -31.69 5.09 19.53
CA ARG A 17 -31.77 3.61 19.47
C ARG A 17 -32.78 3.04 20.47
N SER A 18 -32.92 3.62 21.66
CA SER A 18 -33.90 3.17 22.66
C SER A 18 -35.35 3.59 22.35
N GLN A 19 -35.55 4.54 21.42
CA GLN A 19 -36.88 5.07 21.04
C GLN A 19 -37.39 4.62 19.66
N GLY A 20 -36.66 3.77 18.93
CA GLY A 20 -37.15 3.16 17.68
C GLY A 20 -37.38 4.13 16.52
N MET A 21 -36.65 5.25 16.45
CA MET A 21 -36.74 6.18 15.32
C MET A 21 -35.81 5.76 14.16
N ASN A 22 -36.36 5.71 12.94
CA ASN A 22 -35.60 5.44 11.71
C ASN A 22 -34.62 6.59 11.43
N MET A 23 -33.32 6.29 11.51
CA MET A 23 -32.24 7.20 11.11
C MET A 23 -32.00 7.14 9.59
N ASN A 24 -31.73 8.28 8.96
CA ASN A 24 -31.43 8.33 7.52
C ASN A 24 -29.99 7.82 7.20
N ASN A 25 -29.76 7.40 5.96
CA ASN A 25 -28.51 6.75 5.53
C ASN A 25 -27.27 7.65 5.69
N THR A 26 -27.43 8.97 5.63
CA THR A 26 -26.33 9.93 5.80
C THR A 26 -25.83 9.93 7.25
N THR A 27 -26.72 9.88 8.23
CA THR A 27 -26.35 9.81 9.66
C THR A 27 -25.71 8.47 10.03
N ARG A 28 -26.09 7.36 9.37
CA ARG A 28 -25.41 6.06 9.54
C ARG A 28 -23.99 6.07 9.00
N ARG A 29 -23.76 6.70 7.84
CA ARG A 29 -22.43 6.85 7.21
C ARG A 29 -21.48 7.70 8.05
N THR A 30 -21.96 8.78 8.66
CA THR A 30 -21.14 9.61 9.55
C THR A 30 -20.81 8.90 10.87
N LEU A 31 -21.72 8.11 11.44
CA LEU A 31 -21.43 7.32 12.64
C LEU A 31 -20.46 6.16 12.35
N HIS A 32 -20.53 5.54 11.16
CA HIS A 32 -19.61 4.47 10.75
C HIS A 32 -18.20 4.97 10.43
N ALA A 33 -18.06 6.13 9.77
CA ALA A 33 -16.75 6.77 9.60
C ALA A 33 -16.10 7.11 10.96
N ILE A 34 -16.92 7.50 11.95
CA ILE A 34 -16.46 7.75 13.33
C ILE A 34 -16.13 6.44 14.08
N LEU A 35 -16.67 5.28 13.68
CA LEU A 35 -16.33 3.97 14.28
C LEU A 35 -15.09 3.36 13.61
N CYS A 36 -14.96 3.43 12.28
CA CYS A 36 -13.74 3.03 11.55
C CYS A 36 -12.53 3.92 11.90
N CYS A 37 -12.76 5.22 12.12
CA CYS A 37 -11.74 6.12 12.67
C CYS A 37 -11.69 6.10 14.20
N GLY A 38 -12.67 5.55 14.92
CA GLY A 38 -12.89 5.86 16.33
C GLY A 38 -11.85 5.30 17.27
N LEU A 39 -11.49 4.02 17.09
CA LEU A 39 -10.48 3.36 17.93
C LEU A 39 -9.06 3.77 17.51
N ALA A 40 -8.80 3.88 16.20
CA ALA A 40 -7.54 4.35 15.65
C ALA A 40 -7.27 5.84 15.95
N CYS A 41 -8.27 6.73 15.83
CA CYS A 41 -8.15 8.14 16.21
C CYS A 41 -8.21 8.38 17.72
N ALA A 42 -8.83 7.51 18.52
CA ALA A 42 -8.82 7.65 19.98
C ALA A 42 -7.42 7.41 20.56
N LEU A 43 -6.62 6.54 19.92
CA LEU A 43 -5.21 6.35 20.23
C LEU A 43 -4.30 7.42 19.59
N ALA A 44 -4.74 8.07 18.49
CA ALA A 44 -3.98 9.11 17.77
C ALA A 44 -4.35 10.58 18.11
N ALA A 45 -5.26 10.86 19.05
CA ALA A 45 -5.60 12.24 19.43
C ALA A 45 -4.92 12.62 20.77
N PRO A 46 -3.86 13.46 20.72
CA PRO A 46 -4.11 14.87 20.40
C PRO A 46 -3.12 15.45 19.38
N ALA A 47 -3.19 15.08 18.11
CA ALA A 47 -2.57 15.88 17.05
C ALA A 47 -3.47 17.09 16.73
N ALA A 48 -3.14 18.25 17.29
CA ALA A 48 -3.75 19.51 16.90
C ALA A 48 -3.18 19.92 15.53
N HIS A 49 -4.05 20.17 14.56
CA HIS A 49 -3.84 20.95 13.32
C HIS A 49 -2.46 21.63 13.22
N ALA A 50 -1.48 20.94 12.62
CA ALA A 50 -0.28 21.56 12.10
C ALA A 50 -0.38 21.51 10.57
N GLN A 51 -0.68 22.66 9.96
CA GLN A 51 -0.49 22.81 8.53
C GLN A 51 0.99 23.05 8.29
N VAL A 52 1.63 22.20 7.48
CA VAL A 52 2.94 22.48 6.88
C VAL A 52 2.72 23.56 5.81
N GLU A 53 3.36 24.72 5.97
CA GLU A 53 3.41 25.78 4.96
C GLU A 53 4.84 26.34 4.89
N ILE A 54 5.44 26.40 3.69
CA ILE A 54 6.36 27.44 3.16
C ILE A 54 6.54 27.18 1.64
N ARG A 55 6.53 28.25 0.81
CA ARG A 55 5.97 28.22 -0.56
C ARG A 55 6.87 28.71 -1.71
N GLN A 56 6.51 28.19 -2.90
CA GLN A 56 6.31 28.83 -4.22
C GLN A 56 7.49 29.38 -5.04
N ARG A 57 7.53 28.92 -6.30
CA ARG A 57 8.03 29.67 -7.46
C ARG A 57 6.98 30.73 -7.83
N GLY A 58 7.33 32.01 -7.74
CA GLY A 58 6.50 33.09 -8.26
C GLY A 58 6.70 33.23 -9.78
N ASP A 59 5.59 33.31 -10.51
CA ASP A 59 5.56 33.70 -11.92
C ASP A 59 6.13 35.12 -12.11
N GLU A 60 7.02 35.30 -13.10
CA GLU A 60 6.82 36.27 -14.19
C GLU A 60 7.99 36.26 -15.20
N ASP A 61 7.58 36.23 -16.47
CA ASP A 61 8.24 36.69 -17.70
C ASP A 61 9.45 35.95 -18.30
N TYR A 62 9.10 35.15 -19.32
CA TYR A 62 9.78 34.98 -20.61
C TYR A 62 10.89 36.00 -20.90
N THR A 63 12.15 35.56 -20.88
CA THR A 63 13.13 35.85 -21.96
C THR A 63 14.35 34.92 -21.90
N ASN A 64 14.38 34.00 -22.86
CA ASN A 64 15.51 33.51 -23.65
C ASN A 64 16.94 33.96 -23.22
N ASP A 65 17.66 33.17 -22.41
CA ASP A 65 19.09 32.84 -22.63
C ASP A 65 19.59 31.76 -21.65
N SER A 66 19.82 30.58 -22.20
CA SER A 66 20.53 29.46 -21.58
C SER A 66 22.03 29.77 -21.44
N ARG A 67 22.55 29.91 -20.22
CA ARG A 67 23.87 29.38 -19.76
C ARG A 67 24.29 29.97 -18.41
N ARG A 68 24.49 29.06 -17.43
CA ARG A 68 25.36 29.17 -16.24
C ARG A 68 25.38 30.52 -15.53
N ARG A 69 24.56 30.68 -14.49
CA ARG A 69 24.82 31.59 -13.36
C ARG A 69 24.36 30.95 -12.03
N PRO A 70 25.04 31.29 -10.92
CA PRO A 70 25.17 30.42 -9.75
C PRO A 70 23.93 30.40 -8.87
N TRP A 71 23.71 29.25 -8.24
CA TRP A 71 22.81 29.08 -7.10
C TRP A 71 23.11 30.14 -6.04
N ARG A 72 22.07 30.84 -5.60
CA ARG A 72 22.19 31.74 -4.46
C ARG A 72 21.99 30.90 -3.20
N VAL A 73 23.06 30.67 -2.47
CA VAL A 73 23.04 30.02 -1.16
C VAL A 73 22.09 30.78 -0.22
N LEU A 74 21.06 30.09 0.25
CA LEU A 74 20.43 30.34 1.53
C LEU A 74 20.62 29.07 2.37
N SER A 75 21.59 29.14 3.27
CA SER A 75 21.93 28.09 4.24
C SER A 75 20.89 28.08 5.40
N PRO A 76 20.88 27.07 6.31
CA PRO A 76 20.04 25.86 6.26
C PRO A 76 19.10 25.80 7.48
N LEU A 77 17.95 25.13 7.40
CA LEU A 77 17.23 24.72 8.61
C LEU A 77 16.61 23.33 8.40
N SER A 78 17.10 22.41 9.24
CA SER A 78 16.68 21.03 9.46
C SER A 78 15.16 20.88 9.72
N PRO A 79 14.61 19.66 9.65
CA PRO A 79 13.28 19.35 10.16
C PRO A 79 13.03 19.99 11.52
N SER A 80 11.78 20.41 11.78
CA SER A 80 11.44 20.96 13.08
C SER A 80 11.62 19.86 14.13
N THR A 81 12.27 20.18 15.26
CA THR A 81 12.49 19.23 16.36
C THR A 81 11.19 18.58 16.84
N THR A 82 10.05 19.24 16.64
CA THR A 82 8.72 18.77 17.05
C THR A 82 8.20 17.56 16.26
N GLU A 83 8.42 17.49 14.93
CA GLU A 83 7.95 16.36 14.11
C GLU A 83 8.76 15.08 14.39
N ILE A 84 10.08 15.25 14.58
CA ILE A 84 10.95 14.16 15.02
C ILE A 84 10.58 13.72 16.44
N GLU A 85 10.30 14.66 17.36
CA GLU A 85 9.86 14.35 18.73
C GLU A 85 8.52 13.60 18.78
N GLU A 86 7.54 13.95 17.94
CA GLU A 86 6.25 13.24 17.84
C GLU A 86 6.41 11.83 17.27
N THR A 87 7.25 11.68 16.25
CA THR A 87 7.60 10.37 15.66
C THR A 87 8.31 9.48 16.69
N ILE A 88 9.26 10.04 17.41
CA ILE A 88 9.97 9.38 18.52
C ILE A 88 8.99 8.95 19.63
N ALA A 89 8.03 9.79 20.00
CA ALA A 89 7.07 9.47 21.06
C ALA A 89 6.16 8.29 20.71
N LEU A 90 5.90 8.05 19.42
CA LEU A 90 5.12 6.90 18.95
C LEU A 90 5.97 5.62 18.87
N LEU A 91 7.25 5.71 18.51
CA LEU A 91 8.18 4.58 18.54
C LEU A 91 8.42 4.05 19.97
N ASP A 92 8.33 4.91 20.99
CA ASP A 92 8.46 4.53 22.40
C ASP A 92 7.17 3.88 22.99
N ALA A 93 6.08 3.74 22.23
CA ALA A 93 4.75 3.32 22.71
C ALA A 93 4.44 1.80 22.59
N ASP A 94 5.47 0.99 22.35
CA ASP A 94 5.48 -0.40 21.85
C ASP A 94 4.48 -1.40 22.50
N ASP A 95 4.12 -1.23 23.78
CA ASP A 95 3.40 -2.29 24.53
C ASP A 95 1.85 -2.25 24.46
N ARG A 96 1.21 -1.28 23.78
CA ARG A 96 -0.24 -0.98 24.00
C ARG A 96 -1.23 -1.54 22.97
N VAL A 97 -0.80 -2.11 21.85
CA VAL A 97 -1.74 -2.43 20.74
C VAL A 97 -2.36 -3.83 20.87
N THR A 98 -1.61 -4.83 21.36
CA THR A 98 -2.12 -6.19 21.55
C THR A 98 -3.18 -6.28 22.66
N GLU A 99 -3.08 -5.45 23.71
CA GLU A 99 -4.09 -5.37 24.78
C GLU A 99 -5.44 -4.84 24.25
N ALA A 100 -5.44 -4.02 23.19
CA ALA A 100 -6.65 -3.35 22.68
C ALA A 100 -7.68 -4.30 22.07
N VAL A 101 -7.23 -5.43 21.47
CA VAL A 101 -8.15 -6.45 20.93
C VAL A 101 -8.93 -7.09 22.07
N ILE A 102 -8.23 -7.49 23.13
CA ILE A 102 -8.81 -8.17 24.29
C ILE A 102 -9.71 -7.20 25.06
N GLU A 103 -9.24 -5.99 25.34
CA GLU A 103 -10.02 -4.97 26.05
C GLU A 103 -11.34 -4.64 25.35
N GLU A 104 -11.36 -4.58 24.02
CA GLU A 104 -12.58 -4.32 23.26
C GLU A 104 -13.54 -5.52 23.31
N ILE A 105 -13.03 -6.75 23.27
CA ILE A 105 -13.86 -7.95 23.43
C ILE A 105 -14.46 -8.00 24.83
N GLU A 106 -13.67 -7.75 25.88
CA GLU A 106 -14.14 -7.65 27.27
C GLU A 106 -15.24 -6.58 27.38
N ARG A 107 -15.03 -5.40 26.78
CA ARG A 107 -16.04 -4.33 26.75
C ARG A 107 -17.32 -4.74 26.04
N ILE A 108 -17.24 -5.53 24.96
CA ILE A 108 -18.42 -6.09 24.29
C ILE A 108 -19.12 -7.09 25.22
N ALA A 109 -18.36 -8.00 25.83
CA ALA A 109 -18.87 -9.02 26.75
C ALA A 109 -19.58 -8.41 27.97
N GLU A 110 -19.07 -7.30 28.52
CA GLU A 110 -19.72 -6.56 29.60
C GLU A 110 -21.10 -5.99 29.20
N ASN A 111 -21.27 -5.62 27.93
CA ASN A 111 -22.52 -5.04 27.42
C ASN A 111 -23.51 -6.11 26.94
N ASP A 112 -23.03 -7.10 26.19
CA ASP A 112 -23.79 -8.24 25.70
C ASP A 112 -22.87 -9.47 25.60
N PRO A 113 -22.85 -10.34 26.65
CA PRO A 113 -22.02 -11.55 26.69
C PRO A 113 -22.24 -12.48 25.49
N SER A 114 -23.48 -12.51 24.99
CA SER A 114 -23.91 -13.41 23.92
C SER A 114 -23.65 -12.86 22.52
N GLN A 115 -23.15 -11.62 22.41
CA GLN A 115 -22.81 -11.04 21.13
C GLN A 115 -21.69 -11.84 20.49
N MET A 116 -21.96 -12.37 19.29
CA MET A 116 -20.94 -13.08 18.52
C MET A 116 -19.90 -12.09 18.01
N VAL A 117 -18.62 -12.39 18.26
CA VAL A 117 -17.46 -11.68 17.72
C VAL A 117 -16.81 -12.52 16.62
N GLU A 118 -16.28 -11.86 15.59
CA GLU A 118 -15.59 -12.48 14.47
C GLU A 118 -14.09 -12.26 14.58
N LEU A 119 -13.35 -13.37 14.72
CA LEU A 119 -11.93 -13.36 15.01
C LEU A 119 -11.19 -14.22 13.99
N THR A 120 -9.91 -13.90 13.80
CA THR A 120 -8.93 -14.73 13.11
C THR A 120 -7.95 -15.25 14.14
N LEU A 121 -7.59 -16.53 14.00
CA LEU A 121 -6.74 -17.25 14.93
C LEU A 121 -5.52 -17.77 14.17
N ASP A 122 -4.35 -17.64 14.78
CA ASP A 122 -3.16 -18.42 14.42
C ASP A 122 -2.90 -19.47 15.51
N TYR A 123 -2.37 -20.63 15.13
CA TYR A 123 -2.32 -21.82 15.99
C TYR A 123 -0.90 -22.34 16.20
N ASN A 124 -0.57 -22.62 17.47
CA ASN A 124 0.66 -23.29 17.90
C ASN A 124 0.46 -24.82 17.84
N GLY A 125 0.24 -25.39 16.65
CA GLY A 125 0.00 -26.84 16.55
C GLY A 125 -0.49 -27.33 15.19
N ILE A 126 -1.21 -28.45 15.16
CA ILE A 126 -1.94 -28.89 13.97
C ILE A 126 -3.40 -28.48 14.16
N LEU A 127 -3.96 -27.72 13.22
CA LEU A 127 -5.40 -27.51 13.12
C LEU A 127 -6.09 -28.86 12.87
N ASP A 128 -6.80 -29.37 13.87
CA ASP A 128 -7.47 -30.67 13.80
C ASP A 128 -8.88 -30.66 14.41
N THR A 129 -9.56 -31.80 14.34
CA THR A 129 -10.93 -31.96 14.83
C THR A 129 -11.10 -31.73 16.33
N SER A 130 -10.03 -31.79 17.12
CA SER A 130 -10.11 -31.49 18.56
C SER A 130 -10.38 -30.01 18.82
N MET A 131 -9.80 -29.13 17.99
CA MET A 131 -10.07 -27.70 18.07
C MET A 131 -11.52 -27.36 17.71
N TRP A 132 -12.08 -28.02 16.69
CA TRP A 132 -13.48 -27.81 16.31
C TRP A 132 -14.43 -28.16 17.44
N SER A 133 -14.18 -29.27 18.13
CA SER A 133 -14.94 -29.63 19.32
C SER A 133 -14.77 -28.62 20.46
N GLU A 134 -13.56 -28.11 20.68
CA GLU A 134 -13.29 -27.08 21.71
C GLU A 134 -14.04 -25.78 21.40
N LEU A 135 -14.06 -25.32 20.14
CA LEU A 135 -14.80 -24.13 19.73
C LEU A 135 -16.32 -24.33 19.82
N GLU A 136 -16.83 -25.49 19.40
CA GLU A 136 -18.24 -25.86 19.54
C GLU A 136 -18.67 -25.91 21.02
N ASP A 137 -17.81 -26.42 21.92
CA ASP A 137 -18.06 -26.45 23.37
C ASP A 137 -18.15 -25.03 23.98
N LEU A 138 -17.43 -24.06 23.40
CA LEU A 138 -17.54 -22.64 23.73
C LEU A 138 -18.75 -21.96 23.07
N GLY A 139 -19.57 -22.70 22.30
CA GLY A 139 -20.69 -22.14 21.55
C GLY A 139 -20.27 -21.32 20.34
N GLY A 140 -19.01 -21.46 19.91
CA GLY A 140 -18.49 -20.87 18.69
C GLY A 140 -18.63 -21.76 17.48
N GLU A 141 -18.37 -21.20 16.32
CA GLU A 141 -18.33 -21.89 15.03
C GLU A 141 -17.11 -21.43 14.24
N VAL A 142 -16.62 -22.34 13.39
CA VAL A 142 -15.51 -22.09 12.49
C VAL A 142 -16.10 -21.63 11.17
N VAL A 143 -15.65 -20.48 10.70
CA VAL A 143 -16.20 -19.85 9.50
C VAL A 143 -15.37 -20.21 8.28
N GLN A 144 -14.03 -20.07 8.36
CA GLN A 144 -13.10 -20.38 7.27
C GLN A 144 -11.80 -20.96 7.86
N VAL A 145 -11.21 -21.94 7.18
CA VAL A 145 -9.90 -22.49 7.52
C VAL A 145 -8.93 -22.06 6.45
N PHE A 146 -7.75 -21.61 6.86
CA PHE A 146 -6.76 -21.08 5.93
C PHE A 146 -5.73 -22.16 5.59
N SER A 147 -5.22 -22.14 4.35
CA SER A 147 -4.22 -23.10 3.86
C SER A 147 -2.82 -22.49 3.75
N SER A 148 -2.70 -21.17 3.56
CA SER A 148 -1.41 -20.46 3.60
C SER A 148 -0.83 -20.36 5.01
N ILE A 149 -1.69 -20.28 6.02
CA ILE A 149 -1.31 -20.16 7.42
C ILE A 149 -1.96 -21.26 8.25
N ASN A 150 -1.37 -21.55 9.40
CA ASN A 150 -1.96 -22.48 10.35
C ASN A 150 -3.04 -21.79 11.20
N GLY A 151 -4.04 -21.23 10.52
CA GLY A 151 -5.07 -20.41 11.13
C GLY A 151 -6.49 -20.67 10.61
N CYS A 152 -7.45 -20.04 11.26
CA CYS A 152 -8.85 -20.03 10.83
C CYS A 152 -9.56 -18.75 11.27
N SER A 153 -10.70 -18.44 10.65
CA SER A 153 -11.66 -17.48 11.18
C SER A 153 -12.76 -18.18 11.95
N VAL A 154 -13.18 -17.57 13.04
CA VAL A 154 -14.18 -18.11 13.97
C VAL A 154 -15.19 -17.05 14.34
N ARG A 155 -16.39 -17.51 14.69
CA ARG A 155 -17.44 -16.74 15.36
C ARG A 155 -17.63 -17.32 16.74
N LEU A 156 -17.51 -16.51 17.77
CA LEU A 156 -17.61 -16.97 19.15
C LEU A 156 -18.33 -15.94 20.03
N PRO A 157 -19.12 -16.34 21.04
CA PRO A 157 -19.67 -15.41 22.02
C PRO A 157 -18.57 -14.58 22.70
N ALA A 158 -18.78 -13.28 22.86
CA ALA A 158 -17.78 -12.36 23.41
C ALA A 158 -17.27 -12.79 24.80
N ASP A 159 -18.15 -13.35 25.65
CA ASP A 159 -17.78 -13.83 26.99
C ASP A 159 -16.93 -15.11 27.02
N LYS A 160 -16.65 -15.70 25.85
CA LYS A 160 -15.82 -16.90 25.70
C LYS A 160 -14.44 -16.63 25.10
N ALA A 161 -14.14 -15.39 24.74
CA ALA A 161 -12.88 -15.07 24.08
C ALA A 161 -11.68 -15.30 25.01
N ASP A 162 -11.83 -14.98 26.31
CA ASP A 162 -10.78 -15.22 27.31
C ASP A 162 -10.49 -16.71 27.51
N GLU A 163 -11.52 -17.56 27.46
CA GLU A 163 -11.37 -19.02 27.54
C GLU A 163 -10.58 -19.55 26.32
N LEU A 164 -10.81 -18.95 25.13
CA LEU A 164 -10.06 -19.25 23.92
C LEU A 164 -8.61 -18.73 23.98
N LEU A 165 -8.39 -17.53 24.53
CA LEU A 165 -7.06 -16.94 24.73
C LEU A 165 -6.21 -17.72 25.73
N ALA A 166 -6.84 -18.31 26.75
CA ALA A 166 -6.16 -19.17 27.72
C ALA A 166 -5.75 -20.53 27.12
N ASN A 167 -6.21 -20.86 25.91
CA ASN A 167 -5.86 -22.10 25.24
C ASN A 167 -4.41 -22.04 24.73
N ALA A 168 -3.53 -22.84 25.33
CA ALA A 168 -2.12 -22.90 24.97
C ALA A 168 -1.84 -23.27 23.49
N LYS A 169 -2.84 -23.77 22.77
CA LYS A 169 -2.73 -24.07 21.34
C LYS A 169 -3.03 -22.86 20.45
N VAL A 170 -3.67 -21.80 20.95
CA VAL A 170 -3.86 -20.54 20.22
C VAL A 170 -2.59 -19.72 20.34
N ALA A 171 -1.98 -19.39 19.20
CA ALA A 171 -0.75 -18.58 19.14
C ALA A 171 -1.07 -17.09 19.24
N GLN A 172 -2.04 -16.65 18.45
CA GLN A 172 -2.44 -15.26 18.34
C GLN A 172 -3.92 -15.18 17.98
N ILE A 173 -4.57 -14.12 18.45
CA ILE A 173 -5.90 -13.71 18.00
C ILE A 173 -5.79 -12.31 17.40
N ASP A 174 -6.51 -12.09 16.31
CA ASP A 174 -6.78 -10.76 15.76
C ASP A 174 -8.24 -10.68 15.32
N TRP A 175 -8.77 -9.46 15.18
CA TRP A 175 -10.10 -9.24 14.62
C TRP A 175 -10.15 -9.70 13.16
N ASN A 176 -11.27 -10.33 12.77
CA ASN A 176 -11.64 -10.43 11.35
C ASN A 176 -12.08 -9.05 10.85
N ALA A 177 -11.15 -8.09 10.84
CA ALA A 177 -11.48 -6.68 10.69
C ALA A 177 -11.86 -6.35 9.25
N PRO A 178 -12.60 -5.25 9.04
CA PRO A 178 -13.02 -4.84 7.71
C PRO A 178 -11.81 -4.50 6.84
N MET A 179 -11.86 -4.97 5.60
CA MET A 179 -10.93 -4.64 4.53
C MET A 179 -11.70 -3.86 3.46
N GLY A 180 -11.05 -2.92 2.78
CA GLY A 180 -11.71 -2.14 1.74
C GLY A 180 -10.73 -1.58 0.72
N PHE A 181 -11.29 -1.06 -0.37
CA PHE A 181 -10.53 -0.37 -1.40
C PHE A 181 -9.83 0.89 -0.86
N SER A 182 -8.64 1.20 -1.39
CA SER A 182 -7.87 2.41 -1.05
C SER A 182 -8.04 3.47 -2.14
N MET A 183 -9.20 4.16 -2.17
CA MET A 183 -9.45 5.30 -3.07
C MET A 183 -9.53 6.62 -2.30
N ASP A 184 -8.97 7.68 -2.88
CA ASP A 184 -9.19 9.06 -2.45
C ASP A 184 -10.36 9.66 -3.23
N VAL A 185 -11.41 10.09 -2.51
CA VAL A 185 -12.61 10.70 -3.10
C VAL A 185 -12.48 12.22 -3.24
N ALA A 186 -11.28 12.80 -3.08
CA ALA A 186 -11.08 14.24 -3.11
C ALA A 186 -11.11 14.82 -4.54
N ARG A 187 -12.21 14.60 -5.28
CA ARG A 187 -12.64 15.54 -6.35
C ARG A 187 -13.01 16.92 -5.81
N THR A 188 -13.10 17.10 -4.49
CA THR A 188 -13.64 18.32 -3.85
C THR A 188 -12.58 19.36 -3.45
N ALA A 189 -11.35 19.30 -3.99
CA ALA A 189 -10.32 20.31 -3.69
C ALA A 189 -9.52 20.78 -4.92
N ALA A 190 -10.17 21.04 -6.06
CA ALA A 190 -9.74 22.03 -7.05
C ALA A 190 -10.75 22.10 -8.20
N GLN A 191 -11.73 23.00 -8.08
CA GLN A 191 -12.38 23.60 -9.25
C GLN A 191 -11.36 24.51 -9.96
N VAL A 192 -10.32 23.93 -10.56
CA VAL A 192 -9.64 24.61 -11.68
C VAL A 192 -10.46 24.24 -12.91
N PRO A 193 -11.10 25.21 -13.60
CA PRO A 193 -11.81 24.94 -14.82
C PRO A 193 -10.83 24.35 -15.85
N VAL A 194 -11.01 23.07 -16.18
CA VAL A 194 -10.27 22.44 -17.28
C VAL A 194 -10.81 23.07 -18.56
N THR A 195 -10.04 23.96 -19.18
CA THR A 195 -10.39 24.60 -20.46
C THR A 195 -9.96 23.78 -21.68
N SER A 196 -9.66 22.48 -21.52
CA SER A 196 -9.48 21.56 -22.65
C SER A 196 -9.98 20.15 -22.33
N PRO A 197 -10.93 19.61 -23.12
CA PRO A 197 -11.27 18.21 -23.07
C PRO A 197 -10.11 17.42 -23.70
N GLY A 198 -9.20 16.86 -22.91
CA GLY A 198 -8.08 16.11 -23.50
C GLY A 198 -7.00 15.51 -22.60
N SER A 199 -6.93 15.78 -21.30
CA SER A 199 -5.80 15.27 -20.49
C SER A 199 -6.21 14.93 -19.05
N GLY A 200 -6.91 13.81 -18.88
CA GLY A 200 -6.83 13.06 -17.61
C GLY A 200 -5.46 12.39 -17.54
N GLY A 201 -4.95 12.10 -16.33
CA GLY A 201 -3.61 11.54 -16.11
C GLY A 201 -3.37 10.37 -17.05
N ARG A 202 -2.44 10.57 -17.98
CA ARG A 202 -2.10 9.60 -19.01
C ARG A 202 -1.15 8.61 -18.36
N ILE A 203 -1.52 7.34 -18.31
CA ILE A 203 -0.52 6.29 -18.14
C ILE A 203 0.17 6.19 -19.50
N ASP A 204 1.31 6.84 -19.67
CA ASP A 204 2.17 6.55 -20.82
C ASP A 204 3.19 5.49 -20.38
N PRO A 205 3.03 4.21 -20.75
CA PRO A 205 4.07 3.20 -20.53
C PRO A 205 5.40 3.57 -21.25
N LEU A 206 5.41 4.60 -22.12
CA LEU A 206 6.59 5.14 -22.78
C LEU A 206 7.17 6.40 -22.11
N ASP A 207 6.59 6.95 -21.04
CA ASP A 207 7.16 8.14 -20.35
C ASP A 207 8.47 7.82 -19.60
N GLY A 208 8.83 6.53 -19.45
CA GLY A 208 10.18 6.07 -19.09
C GLY A 208 11.06 5.65 -20.29
N ILE A 209 10.54 5.72 -21.52
CA ILE A 209 11.22 5.24 -22.74
C ILE A 209 11.70 6.41 -23.62
N GLU A 210 11.06 7.57 -23.59
CA GLU A 210 11.52 8.75 -24.35
C GLU A 210 12.65 9.55 -23.66
N GLY A 211 12.93 9.31 -22.37
CA GLY A 211 14.01 9.95 -21.60
C GLY A 211 15.42 9.43 -21.89
N VAL A 212 15.58 8.35 -22.65
CA VAL A 212 16.90 7.76 -22.95
C VAL A 212 17.69 8.57 -23.99
N THR A 213 17.12 9.62 -24.57
CA THR A 213 17.88 10.56 -25.40
C THR A 213 17.92 11.96 -24.77
N SER A 214 19.07 12.25 -24.18
CA SER A 214 19.56 13.56 -23.73
C SER A 214 18.92 14.17 -22.48
N ASP A 215 19.29 13.68 -21.29
CA ASP A 215 20.12 14.46 -20.35
C ASP A 215 20.58 13.57 -19.17
N GLY A 216 21.89 13.54 -18.93
CA GLY A 216 22.53 12.48 -18.15
C GLY A 216 22.24 12.48 -16.66
N ALA A 217 21.70 11.36 -16.18
CA ALA A 217 21.97 10.79 -14.86
C ALA A 217 22.07 9.24 -14.98
N SER A 218 23.28 8.73 -14.71
CA SER A 218 23.70 7.36 -14.36
C SER A 218 23.19 6.08 -15.08
N SER A 219 23.86 5.75 -16.20
CA SER A 219 24.57 4.46 -16.43
C SER A 219 23.88 3.11 -16.72
N VAL A 220 22.58 3.02 -17.01
CA VAL A 220 22.04 1.78 -17.62
C VAL A 220 22.02 1.90 -19.15
N THR A 221 23.11 1.53 -19.80
CA THR A 221 23.21 1.48 -21.27
C THR A 221 22.70 0.14 -21.80
N GLY A 222 21.38 0.01 -21.93
CA GLY A 222 20.70 -1.12 -22.57
C GLY A 222 19.52 -0.64 -23.42
N THR A 223 19.30 -1.26 -24.58
CA THR A 223 18.04 -1.08 -25.33
C THR A 223 17.04 -2.07 -24.74
N LEU A 224 15.87 -1.61 -24.28
CA LEU A 224 14.80 -2.52 -23.84
C LEU A 224 14.53 -3.55 -24.96
N PRO A 225 14.25 -4.82 -24.63
CA PRO A 225 13.75 -5.75 -25.62
C PRO A 225 12.51 -5.14 -26.28
N GLU A 226 12.54 -4.97 -27.60
CA GLU A 226 11.36 -4.54 -28.34
C GLU A 226 10.25 -5.58 -28.06
N ASP A 227 9.07 -5.11 -27.63
CA ASP A 227 7.83 -5.89 -27.44
C ASP A 227 7.50 -6.52 -26.08
N LEU A 228 8.13 -6.12 -24.96
CA LEU A 228 7.63 -6.56 -23.63
C LEU A 228 6.21 -6.04 -23.37
N ARG A 229 5.29 -6.96 -23.03
CA ARG A 229 3.88 -6.69 -22.72
C ARG A 229 3.38 -7.47 -21.50
N GLY A 230 4.22 -8.25 -20.83
CA GLY A 230 3.89 -9.17 -19.75
C GLY A 230 3.46 -10.55 -20.24
N ASN A 231 3.79 -10.93 -21.49
CA ASN A 231 3.32 -12.19 -22.05
C ASN A 231 3.80 -13.40 -21.25
N GLY A 232 2.90 -14.35 -21.00
CA GLY A 232 3.21 -15.57 -20.25
C GLY A 232 3.28 -15.38 -18.74
N VAL A 233 2.92 -14.21 -18.22
CA VAL A 233 2.80 -13.92 -16.79
C VAL A 233 1.33 -13.81 -16.41
N THR A 234 0.92 -14.47 -15.33
CA THR A 234 -0.46 -14.39 -14.83
C THR A 234 -0.53 -13.68 -13.48
N ILE A 235 -1.46 -12.72 -13.37
CA ILE A 235 -1.69 -11.87 -12.20
C ILE A 235 -3.02 -12.25 -11.54
N ALA A 236 -2.97 -12.66 -10.29
CA ALA A 236 -4.14 -12.79 -9.42
C ALA A 236 -4.53 -11.41 -8.86
N LEU A 237 -5.62 -10.85 -9.38
CA LEU A 237 -6.18 -9.58 -8.90
C LEU A 237 -7.20 -9.86 -7.80
N ILE A 238 -6.80 -9.64 -6.54
CA ILE A 238 -7.67 -9.84 -5.38
C ILE A 238 -8.35 -8.51 -5.03
N ASP A 239 -9.63 -8.34 -5.42
CA ASP A 239 -10.34 -7.06 -5.37
C ASP A 239 -11.88 -7.25 -5.33
N SER A 240 -12.67 -6.32 -5.89
CA SER A 240 -14.13 -6.33 -5.98
C SER A 240 -14.70 -7.12 -7.16
N GLY A 241 -13.83 -7.76 -7.93
CA GLY A 241 -14.15 -8.47 -9.17
C GLY A 241 -13.81 -7.66 -10.42
N VAL A 242 -13.96 -8.28 -11.59
CA VAL A 242 -13.76 -7.64 -12.89
C VAL A 242 -14.94 -7.96 -13.80
N ARG A 243 -15.51 -6.95 -14.46
CA ARG A 243 -16.56 -7.14 -15.46
C ARG A 243 -15.97 -7.36 -16.86
N THR A 244 -16.82 -7.77 -17.81
CA THR A 244 -16.41 -7.73 -19.22
C THR A 244 -16.24 -6.29 -19.72
N HIS A 245 -15.17 -6.07 -20.48
CA HIS A 245 -14.80 -4.78 -21.06
C HIS A 245 -13.98 -5.02 -22.34
N PRO A 246 -14.12 -4.20 -23.41
CA PRO A 246 -13.36 -4.38 -24.66
C PRO A 246 -11.85 -4.50 -24.46
N ASP A 247 -11.28 -3.64 -23.60
CA ASP A 247 -9.84 -3.61 -23.33
C ASP A 247 -9.32 -4.75 -22.44
N LEU A 248 -10.20 -5.56 -21.85
CA LEU A 248 -9.84 -6.57 -20.84
C LEU A 248 -9.88 -8.00 -21.40
N GLY A 249 -9.47 -8.16 -22.66
CA GLY A 249 -9.49 -9.45 -23.37
C GLY A 249 -8.63 -10.54 -22.72
N ASN A 250 -7.60 -10.15 -21.95
CA ASN A 250 -6.70 -11.07 -21.24
C ASN A 250 -7.12 -11.34 -19.78
N VAL A 251 -8.34 -10.98 -19.38
CA VAL A 251 -8.93 -11.51 -18.14
C VAL A 251 -9.43 -12.93 -18.43
N ILE A 252 -8.68 -13.92 -17.98
CA ILE A 252 -8.89 -15.33 -18.33
C ILE A 252 -9.92 -16.03 -17.43
N GLY A 253 -10.33 -15.39 -16.32
CA GLY A 253 -11.40 -15.90 -15.48
C GLY A 253 -11.69 -15.08 -14.23
N CYS A 254 -12.84 -15.35 -13.64
CA CYS A 254 -13.34 -14.74 -12.42
C CYS A 254 -13.68 -15.81 -11.38
N VAL A 255 -13.38 -15.52 -10.12
CA VAL A 255 -13.68 -16.33 -8.93
C VAL A 255 -14.33 -15.41 -7.89
N ASP A 256 -15.36 -15.88 -7.19
CA ASP A 256 -16.01 -15.13 -6.10
C ASP A 256 -15.96 -15.95 -4.81
N LEU A 257 -15.07 -15.54 -3.90
CA LEU A 257 -14.71 -16.24 -2.67
C LEU A 257 -15.25 -15.57 -1.41
N ARG A 258 -16.16 -14.60 -1.55
CA ARG A 258 -16.79 -13.95 -0.40
C ARG A 258 -17.60 -14.96 0.39
N ASN A 259 -17.45 -14.98 1.71
CA ASN A 259 -18.24 -15.87 2.53
C ASN A 259 -19.63 -15.27 2.84
N PRO A 260 -20.74 -15.96 2.55
CA PRO A 260 -22.09 -15.45 2.85
C PRO A 260 -22.37 -15.25 4.35
N LEU A 261 -21.65 -15.96 5.24
CA LEU A 261 -21.79 -15.80 6.70
C LEU A 261 -21.20 -14.47 7.18
N THR A 262 -20.09 -14.04 6.59
CA THR A 262 -19.42 -12.76 6.91
C THR A 262 -20.02 -11.60 6.10
N ASN A 263 -20.64 -11.89 4.95
CA ASN A 263 -21.28 -10.90 4.07
C ASN A 263 -22.79 -11.15 3.84
N PRO A 264 -23.64 -11.27 4.88
CA PRO A 264 -25.05 -11.65 4.72
C PRO A 264 -25.91 -10.57 4.07
N GLN A 265 -25.39 -9.35 3.93
CA GLN A 265 -26.09 -8.22 3.32
C GLN A 265 -25.81 -8.09 1.81
N ASP A 266 -24.87 -8.86 1.28
CA ASP A 266 -24.56 -8.78 -0.14
C ASP A 266 -25.62 -9.55 -0.96
N PRO A 267 -26.26 -8.91 -1.96
CA PRO A 267 -27.31 -9.54 -2.74
C PRO A 267 -26.78 -10.55 -3.78
N TYR A 268 -25.46 -10.60 -4.00
CA TYR A 268 -24.80 -11.47 -4.97
C TYR A 268 -24.25 -12.72 -4.29
N GLN A 269 -24.75 -13.89 -4.70
CA GLN A 269 -24.29 -15.18 -4.16
C GLN A 269 -22.84 -15.46 -4.58
N SER A 270 -22.03 -15.97 -3.66
CA SER A 270 -20.72 -16.53 -3.97
C SER A 270 -20.89 -17.80 -4.82
N THR A 271 -19.94 -18.02 -5.73
CA THR A 271 -20.09 -19.06 -6.77
C THR A 271 -18.92 -20.03 -6.85
N ALA A 272 -17.83 -19.80 -6.11
CA ALA A 272 -16.60 -20.57 -6.24
C ALA A 272 -16.22 -21.35 -4.97
N GLU A 273 -15.71 -22.57 -5.18
CA GLU A 273 -14.98 -23.35 -4.17
C GLU A 273 -13.49 -22.99 -4.24
N LEU A 274 -12.75 -23.18 -3.13
CA LEU A 274 -11.31 -22.89 -3.06
C LEU A 274 -10.47 -23.62 -4.14
N ALA A 275 -10.85 -24.84 -4.50
CA ALA A 275 -10.21 -25.61 -5.58
C ALA A 275 -10.92 -25.47 -6.95
N GLY A 276 -11.87 -24.53 -7.07
CA GLY A 276 -12.69 -24.33 -8.24
C GLY A 276 -11.93 -23.66 -9.39
N ASP A 277 -12.21 -24.07 -10.62
CA ASP A 277 -11.75 -23.37 -11.82
C ASP A 277 -12.40 -21.99 -11.93
N PRO A 278 -11.67 -20.94 -12.36
CA PRO A 278 -12.26 -19.66 -12.71
C PRO A 278 -13.34 -19.81 -13.76
N VAL A 279 -14.43 -19.09 -13.59
CA VAL A 279 -15.53 -19.02 -14.57
C VAL A 279 -15.38 -17.79 -15.45
N PRO A 280 -15.96 -17.76 -16.66
CA PRO A 280 -15.95 -16.54 -17.47
C PRO A 280 -16.57 -15.36 -16.73
N CYS A 281 -15.89 -14.21 -16.77
CA CYS A 281 -16.40 -12.97 -16.21
C CYS A 281 -17.65 -12.50 -16.97
N THR A 282 -18.51 -11.76 -16.28
CA THR A 282 -19.78 -11.24 -16.80
C THR A 282 -19.89 -9.74 -16.53
N ASP A 283 -20.90 -9.10 -17.10
CA ASP A 283 -21.18 -7.68 -16.84
C ASP A 283 -21.52 -7.36 -15.37
N PHE A 284 -21.86 -8.38 -14.58
CA PHE A 284 -22.23 -8.26 -13.17
C PHE A 284 -21.14 -8.78 -12.22
N SER A 285 -20.00 -9.21 -12.76
CA SER A 285 -18.90 -9.78 -11.97
C SER A 285 -18.18 -8.75 -11.11
N ASP A 286 -18.35 -7.45 -11.38
CA ASP A 286 -17.85 -6.35 -10.56
C ASP A 286 -18.94 -5.31 -10.27
N PRO A 287 -19.79 -5.55 -9.25
CA PRO A 287 -20.87 -4.61 -8.90
C PRO A 287 -20.36 -3.35 -8.18
N PHE A 288 -19.11 -3.35 -7.70
CA PHE A 288 -18.51 -2.18 -7.05
C PHE A 288 -17.78 -1.29 -8.07
N GLY A 289 -17.00 -1.88 -8.98
CA GLY A 289 -16.33 -1.23 -10.12
C GLY A 289 -14.85 -0.95 -9.94
N HIS A 290 -14.29 -1.22 -8.76
CA HIS A 290 -12.90 -0.91 -8.44
C HIS A 290 -11.95 -1.88 -9.14
N GLY A 291 -12.16 -3.19 -8.97
CA GLY A 291 -11.31 -4.20 -9.61
C GLY A 291 -11.30 -4.10 -11.13
N THR A 292 -12.40 -3.72 -11.78
CA THR A 292 -12.41 -3.43 -13.22
C THR A 292 -11.46 -2.29 -13.59
N HIS A 293 -11.38 -1.23 -12.79
CA HIS A 293 -10.44 -0.13 -13.03
C HIS A 293 -8.99 -0.56 -12.81
N ILE A 294 -8.73 -1.34 -11.76
CA ILE A 294 -7.40 -1.91 -11.49
C ILE A 294 -6.94 -2.81 -12.65
N ALA A 295 -7.84 -3.66 -13.17
CA ALA A 295 -7.55 -4.54 -14.30
C ALA A 295 -7.15 -3.76 -15.57
N GLY A 296 -7.75 -2.60 -15.82
CA GLY A 296 -7.36 -1.76 -16.96
C GLY A 296 -5.97 -1.15 -16.81
N ILE A 297 -5.57 -0.79 -15.59
CA ILE A 297 -4.21 -0.27 -15.33
C ILE A 297 -3.18 -1.40 -15.54
N LEU A 298 -3.50 -2.61 -15.10
CA LEU A 298 -2.66 -3.79 -15.29
C LEU A 298 -2.50 -4.13 -16.78
N ILE A 299 -3.61 -4.43 -17.45
CA ILE A 299 -3.59 -5.17 -18.73
C ILE A 299 -4.47 -4.57 -19.84
N GLY A 300 -5.05 -3.37 -19.64
CA GLY A 300 -5.93 -2.77 -20.64
C GLY A 300 -5.22 -2.63 -22.00
N ASP A 301 -5.77 -3.20 -23.07
CA ASP A 301 -5.14 -3.14 -24.39
C ASP A 301 -5.36 -1.80 -25.13
N GLY A 302 -6.15 -0.89 -24.54
CA GLY A 302 -6.46 0.44 -25.05
C GLY A 302 -7.36 0.45 -26.28
N SER A 303 -7.94 -0.67 -26.70
CA SER A 303 -8.70 -0.78 -27.94
C SER A 303 -9.93 0.14 -27.99
N ALA A 304 -10.64 0.36 -26.87
CA ALA A 304 -11.76 1.29 -26.79
C ALA A 304 -11.35 2.77 -26.82
N SER A 305 -10.06 3.08 -26.69
CA SER A 305 -9.52 4.44 -26.70
C SER A 305 -8.52 4.72 -27.84
N ASN A 306 -8.37 3.79 -28.79
CA ASN A 306 -7.32 3.82 -29.82
C ASN A 306 -5.90 3.93 -29.24
N GLY A 307 -5.66 3.24 -28.12
CA GLY A 307 -4.37 3.17 -27.44
C GLY A 307 -4.07 4.31 -26.47
N LEU A 308 -5.03 5.22 -26.22
CA LEU A 308 -4.81 6.35 -25.31
C LEU A 308 -4.71 5.91 -23.83
N TYR A 309 -5.54 4.96 -23.41
CA TYR A 309 -5.58 4.42 -22.05
C TYR A 309 -5.08 2.97 -22.07
N LEU A 310 -3.80 2.81 -22.38
CA LEU A 310 -3.11 1.52 -22.40
C LEU A 310 -2.65 1.17 -20.98
N GLY A 311 -2.92 -0.05 -20.54
CA GLY A 311 -2.35 -0.62 -19.33
C GLY A 311 -0.84 -0.86 -19.46
N ILE A 312 -0.18 -1.14 -18.35
CA ILE A 312 1.28 -1.28 -18.32
C ILE A 312 1.75 -2.61 -18.93
N ALA A 313 1.05 -3.71 -18.64
CA ALA A 313 1.37 -5.06 -19.12
C ALA A 313 0.19 -5.68 -19.92
N PRO A 314 -0.16 -5.12 -21.10
CA PRO A 314 -1.35 -5.52 -21.86
C PRO A 314 -1.33 -6.96 -22.43
N GLY A 315 -0.19 -7.65 -22.37
CA GLY A 315 -0.02 -9.06 -22.74
C GLY A 315 -0.05 -10.03 -21.57
N ALA A 316 -0.05 -9.55 -20.32
CA ALA A 316 -0.24 -10.39 -19.15
C ALA A 316 -1.69 -10.88 -19.04
N GLU A 317 -1.87 -12.02 -18.38
CA GLU A 317 -3.19 -12.58 -18.08
C GLU A 317 -3.63 -12.19 -16.67
N VAL A 318 -4.92 -11.96 -16.46
CA VAL A 318 -5.49 -11.66 -15.13
C VAL A 318 -6.53 -12.71 -14.75
N ILE A 319 -6.43 -13.22 -13.52
CA ILE A 319 -7.52 -13.91 -12.84
C ILE A 319 -8.08 -12.98 -11.78
N SER A 320 -9.36 -12.64 -11.93
CA SER A 320 -10.08 -11.79 -10.97
C SER A 320 -10.57 -12.64 -9.81
N ILE A 321 -10.06 -12.37 -8.61
CA ILE A 321 -10.49 -13.01 -7.37
C ILE A 321 -11.26 -11.98 -6.56
N ARG A 322 -12.58 -12.14 -6.52
CA ARG A 322 -13.46 -11.23 -5.80
C ARG A 322 -13.53 -11.61 -4.32
N VAL A 323 -13.08 -10.68 -3.47
CA VAL A 323 -13.15 -10.74 -2.00
C VAL A 323 -13.85 -9.53 -1.39
N LEU A 324 -14.13 -8.49 -2.19
CA LEU A 324 -14.89 -7.33 -1.77
C LEU A 324 -16.33 -7.39 -2.30
N ASP A 325 -17.27 -7.00 -1.44
CA ASP A 325 -18.70 -6.97 -1.66
C ASP A 325 -19.11 -5.81 -2.61
N HIS A 326 -20.40 -5.67 -2.88
CA HIS A 326 -20.91 -4.62 -3.76
C HIS A 326 -20.76 -3.18 -3.23
N GLU A 327 -20.42 -3.01 -1.95
CA GLU A 327 -20.06 -1.73 -1.33
C GLU A 327 -18.53 -1.51 -1.27
N GLY A 328 -17.75 -2.46 -1.79
CA GLY A 328 -16.28 -2.41 -1.78
C GLY A 328 -15.67 -2.82 -0.45
N MET A 329 -16.42 -3.53 0.38
CA MET A 329 -16.00 -3.97 1.71
C MET A 329 -15.82 -5.49 1.73
N GLY A 330 -14.82 -5.95 2.47
CA GLY A 330 -14.62 -7.34 2.81
C GLY A 330 -14.06 -7.43 4.23
N ASN A 331 -13.42 -8.54 4.54
CA ASN A 331 -12.75 -8.74 5.82
C ASN A 331 -11.45 -9.50 5.61
N VAL A 332 -10.63 -9.57 6.66
CA VAL A 332 -9.35 -10.27 6.64
C VAL A 332 -9.48 -11.70 6.12
N ALA A 333 -10.45 -12.46 6.65
CA ALA A 333 -10.62 -13.85 6.32
C ALA A 333 -10.94 -14.07 4.83
N ASP A 334 -11.76 -13.21 4.23
CA ASP A 334 -12.06 -13.27 2.80
C ASP A 334 -10.83 -12.95 1.93
N VAL A 335 -9.98 -12.00 2.36
CA VAL A 335 -8.73 -11.68 1.66
C VAL A 335 -7.72 -12.83 1.78
N ILE A 336 -7.56 -13.42 2.97
CA ILE A 336 -6.70 -14.61 3.17
C ILE A 336 -7.19 -15.77 2.29
N THR A 337 -8.50 -16.00 2.21
CA THR A 337 -9.12 -17.02 1.34
C THR A 337 -8.80 -16.76 -0.15
N GLY A 338 -8.74 -15.50 -0.58
CA GLY A 338 -8.27 -15.13 -1.92
C GLY A 338 -6.80 -15.43 -2.17
N ILE A 339 -5.94 -15.21 -1.17
CA ILE A 339 -4.51 -15.53 -1.23
C ILE A 339 -4.30 -17.05 -1.26
N ASP A 340 -5.01 -17.79 -0.42
CA ASP A 340 -5.03 -19.26 -0.37
C ASP A 340 -5.38 -19.83 -1.75
N TRP A 341 -6.45 -19.32 -2.37
CA TRP A 341 -6.85 -19.73 -3.72
C TRP A 341 -5.73 -19.50 -4.74
N ALA A 342 -5.06 -18.35 -4.69
CA ALA A 342 -3.96 -18.02 -5.61
C ALA A 342 -2.76 -18.95 -5.42
N ILE A 343 -2.39 -19.28 -4.18
CA ILE A 343 -1.31 -20.23 -3.88
C ILE A 343 -1.69 -21.65 -4.34
N GLU A 344 -2.87 -22.13 -3.97
CA GLU A 344 -3.33 -23.49 -4.30
C GLU A 344 -3.47 -23.73 -5.81
N ASN A 345 -3.88 -22.69 -6.55
CA ASN A 345 -4.08 -22.79 -8.00
C ASN A 345 -2.89 -22.25 -8.81
N ARG A 346 -1.78 -21.84 -8.16
CA ARG A 346 -0.57 -21.31 -8.80
C ARG A 346 -0.09 -22.16 -9.96
N GLY A 347 0.16 -23.44 -9.71
CA GLY A 347 0.71 -24.35 -10.74
C GLY A 347 -0.27 -24.67 -11.88
N LYS A 348 -1.58 -24.50 -11.64
CA LYS A 348 -2.62 -24.77 -12.64
C LYS A 348 -2.83 -23.59 -13.59
N HIS A 349 -2.69 -22.37 -13.06
CA HIS A 349 -2.96 -21.13 -13.79
C HIS A 349 -1.73 -20.25 -13.98
N ASN A 350 -0.54 -20.76 -13.68
CA ASN A 350 0.74 -20.04 -13.80
C ASN A 350 0.73 -18.69 -13.07
N ILE A 351 0.20 -18.65 -11.84
CA ILE A 351 0.06 -17.39 -11.08
C ILE A 351 1.44 -16.94 -10.58
N ASP A 352 1.92 -15.84 -11.10
CA ASP A 352 3.24 -15.30 -10.79
C ASP A 352 3.18 -14.09 -9.86
N ILE A 353 2.05 -13.38 -9.87
CA ILE A 353 1.87 -12.11 -9.14
C ILE A 353 0.51 -12.09 -8.44
N ILE A 354 0.46 -11.58 -7.21
CA ILE A 354 -0.77 -11.15 -6.51
C ILE A 354 -0.78 -9.63 -6.39
N SER A 355 -1.85 -8.99 -6.85
CA SER A 355 -2.10 -7.56 -6.71
C SER A 355 -3.22 -7.30 -5.70
N LEU A 356 -2.93 -6.53 -4.66
CA LEU A 356 -3.82 -6.19 -3.54
C LEU A 356 -4.01 -4.67 -3.46
N SER A 357 -4.97 -4.15 -4.22
CA SER A 357 -5.36 -2.72 -4.21
C SER A 357 -6.38 -2.40 -3.12
N LEU A 358 -6.18 -2.97 -1.93
CA LEU A 358 -7.05 -2.87 -0.77
C LEU A 358 -6.21 -2.80 0.52
N GLY A 359 -6.84 -2.37 1.61
CA GLY A 359 -6.21 -2.34 2.91
C GLY A 359 -7.20 -2.25 4.06
N GLY A 360 -6.69 -2.33 5.27
CA GLY A 360 -7.50 -2.27 6.48
C GLY A 360 -6.70 -1.89 7.72
N PRO A 361 -7.39 -1.72 8.87
CA PRO A 361 -6.74 -1.51 10.14
C PRO A 361 -6.03 -2.79 10.59
N PHE A 362 -5.04 -2.67 11.45
CA PHE A 362 -4.32 -3.78 12.08
C PHE A 362 -4.22 -3.51 13.58
N PHE A 363 -4.10 -4.57 14.37
CA PHE A 363 -4.11 -4.48 15.84
C PHE A 363 -2.98 -5.30 16.49
N VAL A 364 -2.11 -5.89 15.69
CA VAL A 364 -1.01 -6.74 16.12
C VAL A 364 0.23 -6.42 15.27
N PRO A 365 1.45 -6.71 15.75
CA PRO A 365 2.67 -6.60 14.94
C PRO A 365 2.54 -7.34 13.61
N ALA A 366 3.24 -6.87 12.57
CA ALA A 366 3.22 -7.50 11.25
C ALA A 366 3.64 -8.98 11.30
N THR A 367 4.52 -9.36 12.22
CA THR A 367 4.93 -10.76 12.42
C THR A 367 3.83 -11.66 12.96
N ASP A 368 2.79 -11.08 13.56
CA ASP A 368 1.70 -11.79 14.22
C ASP A 368 0.37 -11.70 13.45
N ASP A 369 0.23 -10.70 12.56
CA ASP A 369 -0.96 -10.49 11.72
C ASP A 369 -1.18 -11.69 10.76
N PRO A 370 -2.33 -12.38 10.84
CA PRO A 370 -2.66 -13.51 9.95
C PRO A 370 -2.64 -13.16 8.46
N LEU A 371 -3.09 -11.96 8.08
CA LEU A 371 -3.07 -11.52 6.68
C LEU A 371 -1.64 -11.27 6.20
N VAL A 372 -0.79 -10.68 7.05
CA VAL A 372 0.63 -10.50 6.73
C VAL A 372 1.31 -11.85 6.56
N LYS A 373 1.05 -12.82 7.44
CA LYS A 373 1.57 -14.19 7.30
C LYS A 373 1.12 -14.85 5.97
N ALA A 374 -0.13 -14.64 5.56
CA ALA A 374 -0.64 -15.20 4.30
C ALA A 374 0.06 -14.61 3.07
N VAL A 375 0.25 -13.28 3.00
CA VAL A 375 0.99 -12.66 1.89
C VAL A 375 2.47 -13.01 1.90
N GLU A 376 3.10 -13.13 3.07
CA GLU A 376 4.49 -13.60 3.18
C GLU A 376 4.62 -15.08 2.79
N ARG A 377 3.58 -15.89 3.00
CA ARG A 377 3.56 -17.26 2.49
C ARG A 377 3.50 -17.30 0.97
N ALA A 378 2.66 -16.47 0.33
CA ALA A 378 2.64 -16.36 -1.13
C ALA A 378 4.00 -15.94 -1.69
N TRP A 379 4.66 -14.98 -1.04
CA TRP A 379 6.03 -14.55 -1.36
C TRP A 379 7.03 -15.72 -1.32
N ASP A 380 7.00 -16.50 -0.23
CA ASP A 380 7.89 -17.65 -0.03
C ASP A 380 7.60 -18.81 -1.02
N ASP A 381 6.39 -18.87 -1.60
CA ASP A 381 5.98 -19.81 -2.65
C ASP A 381 6.25 -19.27 -4.08
N ASP A 382 7.17 -18.30 -4.22
CA ASP A 382 7.60 -17.68 -5.47
C ASP A 382 6.48 -16.94 -6.23
N ILE A 383 5.59 -16.26 -5.51
CA ILE A 383 4.60 -15.33 -6.06
C ILE A 383 4.98 -13.91 -5.64
N VAL A 384 5.17 -13.00 -6.59
CA VAL A 384 5.39 -11.58 -6.27
C VAL A 384 4.10 -11.00 -5.68
N VAL A 385 4.17 -10.37 -4.51
CA VAL A 385 3.00 -9.72 -3.90
C VAL A 385 3.20 -8.21 -3.86
N VAL A 386 2.21 -7.48 -4.38
CA VAL A 386 2.18 -6.01 -4.37
C VAL A 386 0.92 -5.53 -3.68
N ALA A 387 1.07 -4.69 -2.65
CA ALA A 387 -0.03 -4.14 -1.86
C ALA A 387 -0.02 -2.60 -1.84
N SER A 388 -1.21 -1.99 -1.72
CA SER A 388 -1.33 -0.55 -1.53
C SER A 388 -0.82 -0.09 -0.16
N ALA A 389 -0.18 1.08 -0.09
CA ALA A 389 0.28 1.67 1.18
C ALA A 389 -0.89 2.15 2.08
N GLY A 390 -2.03 2.50 1.47
CA GLY A 390 -3.16 3.15 2.14
C GLY A 390 -3.29 4.63 1.79
N ASN A 391 -4.45 5.22 2.10
CA ASN A 391 -4.78 6.61 1.77
C ASN A 391 -4.97 7.49 3.01
N LEU A 392 -4.16 7.26 4.04
CA LEU A 392 -4.26 7.94 5.33
C LEU A 392 -3.16 9.00 5.53
N GLY A 393 -2.37 9.33 4.50
CA GLY A 393 -1.23 10.25 4.60
C GLY A 393 -1.58 11.67 5.06
N THR A 394 -2.83 12.12 4.87
CA THR A 394 -3.30 13.41 5.41
C THR A 394 -3.36 13.44 6.94
N TYR A 395 -3.27 12.28 7.60
CA TYR A 395 -3.19 12.15 9.04
C TYR A 395 -1.75 12.10 9.57
N GLY A 396 -0.75 12.21 8.69
CA GLY A 396 0.68 12.24 9.03
C GLY A 396 1.40 10.89 8.88
N HIS A 397 2.47 10.74 9.65
CA HIS A 397 3.27 9.51 9.74
C HIS A 397 2.51 8.36 10.40
N PHE A 398 3.03 7.13 10.30
CA PHE A 398 2.44 5.92 10.89
C PHE A 398 1.08 5.52 10.31
N THR A 399 0.90 5.79 9.03
CA THR A 399 -0.41 5.66 8.35
C THR A 399 -0.47 4.48 7.38
N ILE A 400 0.59 3.68 7.28
CA ILE A 400 0.66 2.48 6.43
C ILE A 400 -0.32 1.42 6.95
N THR A 401 -1.22 0.97 6.08
CA THR A 401 -2.24 -0.04 6.40
C THR A 401 -1.76 -1.46 6.10
N ARG A 402 -2.43 -2.48 6.66
CA ARG A 402 -2.21 -3.87 6.23
C ARG A 402 -2.85 -4.15 4.86
N PRO A 403 -2.30 -5.08 4.05
CA PRO A 403 -1.07 -5.84 4.28
C PRO A 403 0.23 -5.10 3.91
N GLY A 404 0.15 -3.83 3.50
CA GLY A 404 1.31 -3.00 3.12
C GLY A 404 2.33 -2.75 4.24
N ASN A 405 1.99 -3.11 5.48
CA ASN A 405 2.90 -3.11 6.64
C ASN A 405 3.85 -4.33 6.68
N SER A 406 3.69 -5.34 5.82
CA SER A 406 4.63 -6.47 5.73
C SER A 406 6.01 -6.00 5.28
N PRO A 407 7.10 -6.41 5.97
CA PRO A 407 8.46 -6.07 5.54
C PRO A 407 8.92 -6.83 4.30
N LYS A 408 8.33 -7.98 3.95
CA LYS A 408 8.77 -8.77 2.78
C LYS A 408 8.22 -8.21 1.47
N ILE A 409 6.89 -8.05 1.38
CA ILE A 409 6.21 -7.74 0.11
C ILE A 409 6.53 -6.33 -0.39
N ILE A 410 6.10 -6.04 -1.63
CA ILE A 410 6.20 -4.70 -2.22
C ILE A 410 4.99 -3.87 -1.80
N THR A 411 5.22 -2.71 -1.21
CA THR A 411 4.19 -1.74 -0.82
C THR A 411 4.29 -0.50 -1.71
N ALA A 412 3.25 -0.23 -2.48
CA ALA A 412 3.18 0.89 -3.41
C ALA A 412 2.47 2.11 -2.80
N GLY A 413 3.18 3.23 -2.72
CA GLY A 413 2.57 4.54 -2.47
C GLY A 413 2.19 5.24 -3.78
N ALA A 414 1.48 6.37 -3.67
CA ALA A 414 0.97 7.12 -4.81
C ALA A 414 1.67 8.46 -4.98
N LEU A 415 2.03 8.81 -6.20
CA LEU A 415 2.47 10.14 -6.61
C LEU A 415 1.44 10.82 -7.51
N THR A 416 1.57 12.14 -7.65
CA THR A 416 0.89 12.97 -8.63
C THR A 416 1.93 13.53 -9.61
N ASP A 417 1.63 13.42 -10.89
CA ASP A 417 2.43 13.95 -12.01
C ASP A 417 2.03 15.39 -12.38
N TRP A 418 1.01 15.94 -11.70
CA TRP A 418 0.38 17.22 -12.04
C TRP A 418 -0.10 17.32 -13.50
N ASN A 419 -0.31 16.17 -14.17
CA ASN A 419 -0.53 16.07 -15.60
C ASN A 419 0.56 16.81 -16.41
N SER A 420 1.80 16.64 -15.96
CA SER A 420 3.04 17.20 -16.50
C SER A 420 3.92 16.05 -16.98
N MET A 421 4.68 16.27 -18.05
CA MET A 421 5.76 15.35 -18.47
C MET A 421 7.09 15.70 -17.78
N VAL A 422 7.08 16.65 -16.85
CA VAL A 422 8.28 17.19 -16.20
C VAL A 422 8.53 16.43 -14.91
N LEU A 423 9.25 15.32 -15.02
CA LEU A 423 9.56 14.42 -13.91
C LEU A 423 9.98 15.08 -12.58
N PRO A 424 10.72 16.22 -12.53
CA PRO A 424 11.06 16.88 -11.27
C PRO A 424 9.91 17.60 -10.53
N ASP A 425 8.72 17.76 -11.15
CA ASP A 425 7.54 18.34 -10.50
C ASP A 425 6.59 17.30 -9.89
N ASP A 426 6.87 16.00 -10.10
CA ASP A 426 6.20 14.88 -9.45
C ASP A 426 6.36 14.97 -7.93
N LEU A 427 5.28 14.71 -7.21
CA LEU A 427 5.27 14.70 -5.75
C LEU A 427 4.47 13.52 -5.23
N LYS A 428 4.83 13.02 -4.04
CA LYS A 428 3.94 12.11 -3.30
C LYS A 428 2.55 12.74 -3.19
N SER A 429 1.52 11.98 -3.55
CA SER A 429 0.13 12.39 -3.35
C SER A 429 -0.15 12.57 -1.85
N SER A 430 -0.83 13.66 -1.49
CA SER A 430 -1.08 14.00 -0.09
C SER A 430 -1.78 12.88 0.70
N TYR A 431 -2.71 12.17 0.07
CA TYR A 431 -3.41 11.04 0.67
C TYR A 431 -2.54 9.80 0.85
N SER A 432 -1.45 9.61 0.09
CA SER A 432 -0.64 8.39 0.18
C SER A 432 -0.09 8.22 1.60
N SER A 433 -0.36 7.08 2.24
CA SER A 433 0.15 6.77 3.57
C SER A 433 1.68 6.84 3.66
N ILE A 434 2.16 7.16 4.85
CA ILE A 434 3.54 7.60 5.12
C ILE A 434 4.15 6.72 6.22
N SER A 435 5.45 6.43 6.10
CA SER A 435 6.27 5.72 7.09
C SER A 435 6.27 6.34 8.48
N PRO A 436 6.79 5.60 9.47
CA PRO A 436 7.06 4.15 9.39
C PRO A 436 5.77 3.34 9.62
N THR A 437 5.82 2.02 9.64
CA THR A 437 4.66 1.24 10.11
C THR A 437 4.40 1.52 11.59
N LEU A 438 3.12 1.53 12.02
CA LEU A 438 2.74 2.00 13.35
C LEU A 438 3.34 1.19 14.51
N ILE A 439 3.44 -0.13 14.38
CA ILE A 439 3.91 -1.02 15.45
C ILE A 439 5.38 -1.38 15.24
N ASP A 440 5.72 -2.02 14.12
CA ASP A 440 7.06 -2.58 13.91
C ASP A 440 8.12 -1.56 13.46
N ALA A 441 7.67 -0.35 13.08
CA ALA A 441 8.48 0.73 12.56
C ALA A 441 9.23 0.44 11.25
N TYR A 442 8.69 -0.39 10.35
CA TYR A 442 9.29 -0.59 9.02
C TYR A 442 9.15 0.66 8.14
N LEU A 443 10.17 0.96 7.34
CA LEU A 443 10.13 2.01 6.32
C LEU A 443 9.29 1.54 5.13
N LYS A 444 8.14 2.18 4.94
CA LYS A 444 7.11 1.90 3.94
C LYS A 444 6.40 3.20 3.47
N PRO A 445 5.99 3.36 2.20
CA PRO A 445 6.04 2.39 1.12
C PRO A 445 7.47 2.06 0.68
N ASP A 446 7.64 1.00 -0.09
CA ASP A 446 8.96 0.66 -0.66
C ASP A 446 9.33 1.61 -1.80
N LEU A 447 8.33 2.02 -2.59
CA LEU A 447 8.45 3.00 -3.66
C LEU A 447 7.07 3.59 -3.98
N VAL A 448 7.04 4.62 -4.83
CA VAL A 448 5.79 5.25 -5.28
C VAL A 448 5.61 5.14 -6.80
N ALA A 449 4.36 5.08 -7.24
CA ALA A 449 3.98 5.07 -8.65
C ALA A 449 2.80 6.03 -8.90
N PRO A 450 2.53 6.42 -10.16
CA PRO A 450 1.39 7.28 -10.49
C PRO A 450 0.09 6.72 -9.92
N GLY A 451 -0.55 7.48 -9.02
CA GLY A 451 -1.79 7.06 -8.37
C GLY A 451 -2.88 8.14 -8.40
N ASN A 452 -2.58 9.32 -8.92
CA ASN A 452 -3.50 10.45 -8.92
C ASN A 452 -4.16 10.65 -10.30
N ARG A 453 -5.50 10.75 -10.33
CA ARG A 453 -6.31 11.04 -11.53
C ARG A 453 -6.04 10.07 -12.68
N ILE A 454 -5.92 8.79 -12.34
CA ILE A 454 -5.66 7.73 -13.30
C ILE A 454 -6.95 7.36 -14.02
N VAL A 455 -6.95 7.51 -15.34
CA VAL A 455 -8.05 7.09 -16.21
C VAL A 455 -7.85 5.63 -16.60
N SER A 456 -8.81 4.77 -16.27
CA SER A 456 -8.78 3.35 -16.60
C SER A 456 -10.18 2.80 -16.84
N THR A 457 -10.28 1.53 -17.21
CA THR A 457 -11.52 0.84 -17.62
C THR A 457 -12.63 0.99 -16.58
N ARG A 458 -13.85 1.20 -17.08
CA ARG A 458 -15.03 1.52 -16.28
C ARG A 458 -15.93 0.30 -16.12
N ALA A 459 -16.64 0.24 -15.00
CA ALA A 459 -17.76 -0.66 -14.80
C ALA A 459 -19.11 0.08 -14.79
N PRO A 460 -19.77 0.29 -15.95
CA PRO A 460 -21.05 1.00 -15.99
C PRO A 460 -22.12 0.38 -15.09
N GLY A 461 -22.77 1.20 -14.27
CA GLY A 461 -23.80 0.78 -13.33
C GLY A 461 -23.29 0.26 -11.99
N SER A 462 -21.98 0.14 -11.79
CA SER A 462 -21.39 -0.22 -10.50
C SER A 462 -21.59 0.87 -9.44
N ALA A 463 -21.35 0.55 -8.17
CA ALA A 463 -21.46 1.53 -7.08
C ALA A 463 -20.54 2.75 -7.28
N LEU A 464 -19.29 2.54 -7.66
CA LEU A 464 -18.34 3.63 -7.97
C LEU A 464 -18.75 4.42 -9.21
N ASP A 465 -19.25 3.76 -10.25
CA ASP A 465 -19.75 4.46 -11.43
C ASP A 465 -20.92 5.39 -11.08
N GLN A 466 -21.88 4.89 -10.30
CA GLN A 466 -23.02 5.71 -9.83
C GLN A 466 -22.58 6.87 -8.94
N LEU A 467 -21.49 6.71 -8.19
CA LEU A 467 -20.93 7.75 -7.33
C LEU A 467 -20.15 8.82 -8.13
N LEU A 468 -19.29 8.39 -9.05
CA LEU A 468 -18.28 9.23 -9.68
C LEU A 468 -18.72 9.80 -11.04
N ALA A 469 -19.60 9.10 -11.78
CA ALA A 469 -20.10 9.61 -13.06
C ALA A 469 -20.81 10.97 -12.94
N PRO A 470 -21.69 11.22 -11.93
CA PRO A 470 -22.28 12.53 -11.73
C PRO A 470 -21.27 13.63 -11.40
N LEU A 471 -20.07 13.27 -10.93
CA LEU A 471 -18.99 14.20 -10.62
C LEU A 471 -18.12 14.51 -11.84
N GLY A 472 -18.43 13.96 -13.01
CA GLY A 472 -17.69 14.18 -14.26
C GLY A 472 -16.39 13.38 -14.35
N ALA A 473 -16.33 12.20 -13.72
CA ALA A 473 -15.18 11.31 -13.75
C ALA A 473 -15.16 10.33 -14.93
N VAL A 474 -16.19 10.34 -15.77
CA VAL A 474 -16.31 9.43 -16.91
C VAL A 474 -15.63 10.03 -18.15
N PHE A 475 -14.79 9.24 -18.79
CA PHE A 475 -14.09 9.56 -20.03
C PHE A 475 -14.61 8.66 -21.14
N GLY A 476 -15.27 9.26 -22.14
CA GLY A 476 -15.98 8.50 -23.17
C GLY A 476 -17.13 7.67 -22.58
N THR A 477 -17.25 6.43 -23.02
CA THR A 477 -18.22 5.45 -22.50
C THR A 477 -17.59 4.41 -21.57
N ASP A 478 -16.28 4.19 -21.73
CA ASP A 478 -15.58 2.99 -21.31
C ASP A 478 -14.55 3.25 -20.20
N TYR A 479 -14.32 4.51 -19.82
CA TYR A 479 -13.28 4.84 -18.84
C TYR A 479 -13.78 5.71 -17.68
N LEU A 480 -13.13 5.55 -16.54
CA LEU A 480 -13.39 6.23 -15.28
C LEU A 480 -12.06 6.72 -14.68
N GLU A 481 -12.05 7.93 -14.15
CA GLU A 481 -10.91 8.50 -13.44
C GLU A 481 -11.02 8.29 -11.93
N MET A 482 -9.96 7.76 -11.32
CA MET A 482 -9.86 7.58 -9.87
C MET A 482 -8.47 7.95 -9.34
N SER A 483 -8.37 8.25 -8.05
CA SER A 483 -7.12 8.51 -7.34
C SER A 483 -6.98 7.58 -6.15
N GLY A 484 -5.77 7.12 -5.86
CA GLY A 484 -5.48 6.30 -4.70
C GLY A 484 -4.18 5.51 -4.83
N THR A 485 -3.65 5.04 -3.71
CA THR A 485 -2.60 4.00 -3.71
C THR A 485 -3.08 2.71 -4.39
N SER A 486 -4.38 2.45 -4.40
CA SER A 486 -4.98 1.39 -5.21
C SER A 486 -4.67 1.49 -6.71
N MET A 487 -4.51 2.70 -7.26
CA MET A 487 -4.16 2.90 -8.68
C MET A 487 -2.65 2.79 -8.93
N ALA A 488 -1.82 3.08 -7.92
CA ALA A 488 -0.37 2.93 -8.00
C ALA A 488 0.07 1.45 -7.93
N THR A 489 -0.57 0.65 -7.07
CA THR A 489 -0.34 -0.80 -6.93
C THR A 489 -0.30 -1.58 -8.25
N PRO A 490 -1.31 -1.48 -9.15
CA PRO A 490 -1.29 -2.20 -10.42
C PRO A 490 -0.19 -1.75 -11.37
N ILE A 491 0.29 -0.50 -11.29
CA ILE A 491 1.45 -0.08 -12.09
C ILE A 491 2.68 -0.87 -11.67
N VAL A 492 2.93 -0.98 -10.37
CA VAL A 492 4.07 -1.72 -9.81
C VAL A 492 3.93 -3.23 -10.08
N ALA A 493 2.72 -3.79 -9.95
CA ALA A 493 2.47 -5.20 -10.25
C ALA A 493 2.66 -5.52 -11.75
N ALA A 494 2.23 -4.63 -12.64
CA ALA A 494 2.45 -4.81 -14.08
C ALA A 494 3.92 -4.60 -14.47
N ALA A 495 4.66 -3.70 -13.81
CA ALA A 495 6.10 -3.58 -13.99
C ALA A 495 6.82 -4.88 -13.63
N ALA A 496 6.44 -5.52 -12.51
CA ALA A 496 6.91 -6.85 -12.15
C ALA A 496 6.57 -7.90 -13.23
N ALA A 497 5.41 -7.82 -13.87
CA ALA A 497 5.06 -8.72 -14.98
C ALA A 497 5.96 -8.54 -16.21
N LEU A 498 6.32 -7.30 -16.55
CA LEU A 498 7.28 -7.02 -17.63
C LEU A 498 8.68 -7.56 -17.29
N MET A 499 9.10 -7.44 -16.03
CA MET A 499 10.37 -8.00 -15.55
C MET A 499 10.37 -9.54 -15.63
N LEU A 500 9.27 -10.19 -15.24
CA LEU A 500 9.14 -11.66 -15.26
C LEU A 500 8.99 -12.24 -16.68
N GLU A 501 8.46 -11.48 -17.63
CA GLU A 501 8.52 -11.84 -19.06
C GLU A 501 9.97 -11.81 -19.57
N ASN A 502 10.75 -10.81 -19.15
CA ASN A 502 12.14 -10.63 -19.60
C ASN A 502 13.10 -11.64 -18.97
N GLU A 503 12.94 -11.94 -17.68
CA GLU A 503 13.86 -12.78 -16.91
C GLU A 503 13.11 -13.58 -15.83
N SER A 504 13.58 -14.80 -15.54
CA SER A 504 13.06 -15.57 -14.42
C SER A 504 13.67 -15.04 -13.11
N LEU A 505 12.88 -14.25 -12.38
CA LEU A 505 13.29 -13.59 -11.14
C LEU A 505 12.54 -14.14 -9.92
N LYS A 506 13.20 -14.12 -8.77
CA LYS A 506 12.57 -14.31 -7.46
C LYS A 506 11.90 -13.01 -6.99
N PRO A 507 10.88 -13.09 -6.11
CA PRO A 507 10.23 -11.90 -5.57
C PRO A 507 11.18 -10.86 -4.95
N ASP A 508 12.19 -11.31 -4.19
CA ASP A 508 13.21 -10.42 -3.62
C ASP A 508 14.04 -9.71 -4.69
N GLU A 509 14.36 -10.36 -5.79
CA GLU A 509 15.08 -9.74 -6.91
C GLU A 509 14.20 -8.69 -7.60
N VAL A 510 12.91 -8.99 -7.83
CA VAL A 510 11.95 -8.02 -8.39
C VAL A 510 11.87 -6.77 -7.51
N LYS A 511 11.66 -6.93 -6.20
CA LYS A 511 11.58 -5.81 -5.26
C LYS A 511 12.88 -5.01 -5.20
N ALA A 512 14.03 -5.69 -5.09
CA ALA A 512 15.31 -5.01 -5.00
C ALA A 512 15.62 -4.18 -6.25
N ARG A 513 15.37 -4.73 -7.46
CA ARG A 513 15.58 -3.99 -8.71
C ARG A 513 14.66 -2.77 -8.80
N LEU A 514 13.36 -2.94 -8.51
CA LEU A 514 12.40 -1.83 -8.50
C LEU A 514 12.80 -0.71 -7.53
N MET A 515 13.33 -1.05 -6.36
CA MET A 515 13.79 -0.05 -5.38
C MET A 515 15.13 0.57 -5.77
N LEU A 516 16.09 -0.22 -6.24
CA LEU A 516 17.43 0.25 -6.60
C LEU A 516 17.39 1.25 -7.76
N THR A 517 16.48 1.03 -8.70
CA THR A 517 16.38 1.84 -9.92
C THR A 517 15.32 2.94 -9.81
N ALA A 518 14.69 3.12 -8.65
CA ALA A 518 13.72 4.17 -8.46
C ALA A 518 14.36 5.55 -8.64
N ASP A 519 13.67 6.44 -9.33
CA ASP A 519 14.06 7.84 -9.50
C ASP A 519 13.83 8.61 -8.22
N ASP A 520 14.77 9.50 -7.89
CA ASP A 520 14.61 10.38 -6.75
C ASP A 520 13.40 11.32 -6.92
N LEU A 521 12.74 11.62 -5.81
CA LEU A 521 11.56 12.47 -5.73
C LEU A 521 11.75 13.52 -4.64
N PRO A 522 11.21 14.75 -4.82
CA PRO A 522 11.19 15.71 -3.73
C PRO A 522 10.50 15.13 -2.50
N GLY A 523 11.14 15.26 -1.35
CA GLY A 523 10.70 14.67 -0.08
C GLY A 523 11.81 13.84 0.55
N ASN A 524 11.44 12.85 1.36
CA ASN A 524 12.39 11.92 1.97
C ASN A 524 11.90 10.47 1.91
N ALA A 525 12.77 9.52 2.28
CA ALA A 525 12.47 8.09 2.21
C ALA A 525 11.28 7.65 3.10
N LEU A 526 10.91 8.42 4.13
CA LEU A 526 9.69 8.11 4.91
C LEU A 526 8.41 8.38 4.11
N GLU A 527 8.47 9.30 3.16
CA GLU A 527 7.33 9.72 2.35
C GLU A 527 7.17 8.88 1.09
N HIS A 528 8.27 8.58 0.41
CA HIS A 528 8.24 7.97 -0.92
C HIS A 528 9.08 6.70 -1.07
N GLY A 529 9.68 6.22 0.03
CA GLY A 529 10.49 5.00 0.01
C GLY A 529 11.77 5.21 -0.79
N ALA A 530 12.02 4.32 -1.76
CA ALA A 530 13.14 4.43 -2.67
C ALA A 530 12.97 5.52 -3.74
N GLY A 531 11.74 6.03 -3.95
CA GLY A 531 11.44 7.04 -4.97
C GLY A 531 10.37 6.60 -5.96
N ARG A 532 10.31 7.28 -7.11
CA ARG A 532 9.39 6.97 -8.21
C ARG A 532 9.85 5.72 -8.95
N ILE A 533 8.91 4.83 -9.26
CA ILE A 533 9.18 3.69 -10.14
C ILE A 533 9.79 4.10 -11.50
N ASP A 534 10.92 3.49 -11.85
CA ASP A 534 11.44 3.44 -13.23
C ASP A 534 11.38 1.99 -13.73
N ILE A 535 10.38 1.71 -14.57
CA ILE A 535 10.12 0.38 -15.12
C ILE A 535 11.25 -0.04 -16.06
N ALA A 536 11.76 0.87 -16.88
CA ALA A 536 12.77 0.57 -17.88
C ALA A 536 14.10 0.21 -17.21
N ALA A 537 14.51 1.01 -16.23
CA ALA A 537 15.71 0.74 -15.46
C ALA A 537 15.60 -0.56 -14.68
N ALA A 538 14.44 -0.86 -14.06
CA ALA A 538 14.23 -2.10 -13.32
C ALA A 538 14.34 -3.36 -14.22
N ILE A 539 13.85 -3.30 -15.46
CA ILE A 539 13.95 -4.40 -16.45
C ILE A 539 15.41 -4.62 -16.89
N LEU A 540 16.17 -3.54 -17.06
CA LEU A 540 17.54 -3.58 -17.55
C LEU A 540 18.57 -3.85 -16.46
N ASP A 541 18.23 -3.60 -15.19
CA ASP A 541 19.08 -3.93 -14.06
C ASP A 541 19.22 -5.44 -13.91
N GLY A 542 20.45 -5.90 -13.68
CA GLY A 542 20.80 -7.32 -13.56
C GLY A 542 21.15 -7.74 -12.14
N SER A 543 20.84 -6.91 -11.15
CA SER A 543 21.25 -7.14 -9.77
C SER A 543 20.46 -8.30 -9.15
N THR A 544 21.11 -9.07 -8.28
CA THR A 544 20.52 -10.25 -7.63
C THR A 544 20.65 -10.13 -6.12
N THR A 545 19.63 -10.55 -5.38
CA THR A 545 19.67 -10.58 -3.91
C THR A 545 18.94 -11.81 -3.37
N ASN A 546 19.31 -12.24 -2.17
CA ASN A 546 18.59 -13.27 -1.42
C ASN A 546 17.46 -12.69 -0.55
N SER A 547 17.43 -11.37 -0.35
CA SER A 547 16.48 -10.69 0.52
C SER A 547 16.35 -9.23 0.09
N ALA A 548 15.11 -8.74 0.05
CA ALA A 548 14.77 -7.34 -0.18
C ALA A 548 13.83 -6.81 0.92
N ARG A 549 13.98 -7.30 2.16
CA ARG A 549 13.14 -6.85 3.28
C ARG A 549 13.27 -5.35 3.52
N SER A 550 12.16 -4.70 3.84
CA SER A 550 12.17 -3.27 4.17
C SER A 550 12.86 -3.03 5.52
N PRO A 551 13.73 -2.02 5.64
CA PRO A 551 14.47 -1.75 6.87
C PRO A 551 13.57 -1.17 7.96
N ARG A 552 13.99 -1.29 9.22
CA ARG A 552 13.34 -0.61 10.35
C ARG A 552 13.85 0.82 10.54
N VAL A 553 12.97 1.69 11.00
CA VAL A 553 13.29 3.02 11.49
C VAL A 553 13.47 2.92 13.01
N LEU A 554 14.64 3.32 13.49
CA LEU A 554 15.05 3.30 14.88
C LEU A 554 15.25 4.71 15.39
N ARG A 555 15.05 4.91 16.68
CA ARG A 555 15.43 6.15 17.35
C ARG A 555 16.92 6.16 17.64
N ALA A 556 17.61 7.27 17.34
CA ALA A 556 19.00 7.44 17.74
C ALA A 556 19.13 7.60 19.29
N PRO A 557 20.22 7.11 19.90
CA PRO A 557 20.47 7.27 21.34
C PRO A 557 20.62 8.74 21.80
N VAL A 558 20.99 9.63 20.89
CA VAL A 558 21.07 11.09 21.08
C VAL A 558 19.82 11.76 20.49
N CYS A 559 19.37 12.85 21.11
CA CYS A 559 18.06 13.41 20.79
C CYS A 559 17.95 13.88 19.33
N CYS A 560 16.75 13.66 18.77
CA CYS A 560 16.27 14.25 17.52
C CYS A 560 16.85 13.68 16.22
N GLU A 561 17.28 12.42 16.22
CA GLU A 561 17.69 11.70 15.00
C GLU A 561 16.94 10.36 14.87
N LEU A 562 16.58 10.01 13.63
CA LEU A 562 16.08 8.70 13.24
C LEU A 562 17.17 7.97 12.47
N LEU A 563 17.40 6.71 12.81
CA LEU A 563 18.31 5.81 12.15
C LEU A 563 17.51 4.83 11.30
N VAL A 564 18.01 4.47 10.14
CA VAL A 564 17.47 3.35 9.36
C VAL A 564 18.37 2.15 9.59
N GLU A 565 17.77 0.97 9.76
CA GLU A 565 18.48 -0.29 9.92
C GLU A 565 19.49 -0.49 8.77
N ASP A 566 20.67 -1.01 9.12
CA ASP A 566 21.76 -1.20 8.20
C ASP A 566 21.37 -2.16 7.06
N LEU A 567 21.27 -1.60 5.85
CA LEU A 567 20.88 -2.32 4.63
C LEU A 567 21.86 -3.45 4.28
N SER A 568 23.14 -3.36 4.68
CA SER A 568 24.12 -4.42 4.49
C SER A 568 23.73 -5.70 5.24
N GLY A 569 23.10 -5.54 6.41
CA GLY A 569 22.57 -6.63 7.23
C GLY A 569 21.27 -7.22 6.68
N VAL A 570 20.54 -6.46 5.84
CA VAL A 570 19.22 -6.83 5.31
C VAL A 570 19.31 -7.42 3.89
N TRP A 571 20.16 -6.88 3.03
CA TRP A 571 20.30 -7.23 1.60
C TRP A 571 21.69 -7.79 1.23
N GLY A 572 22.66 -7.76 2.15
CA GLY A 572 24.01 -8.30 1.96
C GLY A 572 25.05 -7.26 1.49
N PRO A 573 26.35 -7.60 1.50
CA PRO A 573 27.47 -6.65 1.37
C PRO A 573 27.66 -6.03 -0.04
N ILE A 574 26.90 -6.48 -1.04
CA ILE A 574 26.90 -5.90 -2.39
C ILE A 574 25.84 -4.78 -2.50
N TRP A 575 24.95 -4.70 -1.50
CA TRP A 575 23.81 -3.79 -1.42
C TRP A 575 23.98 -2.74 -0.31
N ASP A 576 25.18 -2.63 0.27
CA ASP A 576 25.61 -1.45 1.02
C ASP A 576 25.30 -0.24 0.15
N ALA A 577 24.52 0.72 0.66
CA ALA A 577 24.10 1.90 -0.10
C ALA A 577 25.29 2.51 -0.85
N THR A 578 25.42 2.25 -2.15
CA THR A 578 26.59 2.68 -2.95
C THR A 578 26.63 4.18 -3.16
N THR A 579 25.52 4.87 -2.80
CA THR A 579 25.43 6.31 -2.64
C THR A 579 24.53 6.58 -1.43
N LEU A 580 25.10 7.12 -0.36
CA LEU A 580 24.32 7.64 0.76
C LEU A 580 23.92 9.07 0.43
N TRP A 581 22.63 9.28 0.16
CA TRP A 581 22.05 10.62 0.03
C TRP A 581 21.63 11.08 1.42
N SER A 582 22.21 12.18 1.90
CA SER A 582 21.82 12.77 3.18
C SER A 582 21.87 14.28 3.10
N ASP A 583 20.74 14.89 3.44
CA ASP A 583 20.61 16.34 3.65
C ASP A 583 20.99 16.72 5.10
N THR A 584 21.54 15.78 5.87
CA THR A 584 21.84 15.88 7.31
C THR A 584 23.24 15.38 7.68
N THR A 585 23.71 15.78 8.88
CA THR A 585 25.05 15.50 9.41
C THR A 585 25.33 14.00 9.50
N LEU A 586 26.42 13.55 8.86
CA LEU A 586 26.95 12.20 9.04
C LEU A 586 27.88 12.17 10.25
N TRP A 587 27.54 11.38 11.28
CA TRP A 587 28.30 11.26 12.53
C TRP A 587 28.79 9.83 12.76
N SER A 588 30.08 9.65 13.06
CA SER A 588 30.65 8.36 13.46
C SER A 588 31.77 8.52 14.49
N ASP A 589 31.74 7.67 15.52
CA ASP A 589 32.79 7.54 16.53
C ASP A 589 33.88 6.51 16.11
N THR A 590 33.84 6.02 14.87
CA THR A 590 34.73 4.96 14.35
C THR A 590 35.22 5.23 12.93
N THR A 591 36.15 4.39 12.43
CA THR A 591 36.66 4.47 11.05
C THR A 591 35.55 4.25 10.04
N ILE A 592 35.31 5.24 9.19
CA ILE A 592 34.49 5.11 7.99
C ILE A 592 35.37 4.44 6.91
N TRP A 593 34.99 3.24 6.48
CA TRP A 593 35.68 2.47 5.45
C TRP A 593 34.75 2.27 4.26
N GLY A 594 35.20 2.61 3.06
CA GLY A 594 34.44 2.41 1.84
C GLY A 594 35.27 2.75 0.59
N ASP A 595 34.98 2.05 -0.50
CA ASP A 595 35.61 2.23 -1.82
C ASP A 595 34.85 3.27 -2.69
N THR A 596 34.03 4.15 -2.09
CA THR A 596 32.93 4.89 -2.75
C THR A 596 33.05 6.43 -2.69
N THR A 597 32.16 7.14 -3.42
CA THR A 597 32.04 8.61 -3.43
C THR A 597 31.06 9.07 -2.35
N ILE A 598 31.45 10.02 -1.50
CA ILE A 598 30.58 10.65 -0.50
C ILE A 598 30.14 12.02 -1.03
N TRP A 599 28.84 12.24 -1.17
CA TRP A 599 28.25 13.52 -1.59
C TRP A 599 27.27 14.00 -0.53
N GLY A 600 27.40 15.26 -0.12
CA GLY A 600 26.52 15.86 0.87
C GLY A 600 26.67 17.37 0.93
N ASP A 601 25.56 18.05 1.18
CA ASP A 601 25.47 19.51 1.22
C ASP A 601 25.85 20.11 2.60
N THR A 602 26.35 19.28 3.53
CA THR A 602 26.66 19.67 4.93
C THR A 602 27.98 19.07 5.48
N THR A 603 28.31 19.40 6.74
CA THR A 603 29.58 19.10 7.43
C THR A 603 29.80 17.61 7.66
N ILE A 604 30.99 17.11 7.30
CA ILE A 604 31.51 15.79 7.68
C ILE A 604 32.41 15.97 8.91
N TRP A 605 32.10 15.29 10.02
CA TRP A 605 32.84 15.40 11.29
C TRP A 605 33.17 14.01 11.87
N GLY A 606 34.40 13.83 12.34
CA GLY A 606 34.82 12.59 12.99
C GLY A 606 36.15 12.73 13.73
N ASP A 607 36.34 11.89 14.74
CA ASP A 607 37.49 11.92 15.67
C ASP A 607 38.68 11.04 15.20
N THR A 608 38.61 10.43 14.00
CA THR A 608 39.65 9.50 13.49
C THR A 608 39.87 9.60 11.97
N THR A 609 40.83 8.81 11.46
CA THR A 609 41.28 8.82 10.05
C THR A 609 40.18 8.42 9.07
N ILE A 610 39.93 9.28 8.08
CA ILE A 610 39.20 8.95 6.85
C ILE A 610 40.21 8.30 5.89
N TRP A 611 39.96 7.06 5.46
CA TRP A 611 40.87 6.31 4.59
C TRP A 611 40.11 5.56 3.48
N GLY A 612 40.48 5.80 2.23
CA GLY A 612 39.92 5.14 1.05
C GLY A 612 40.55 5.66 -0.25
N ASP A 613 40.35 4.95 -1.35
CA ASP A 613 40.76 5.34 -2.72
C ASP A 613 39.73 6.31 -3.36
N SER A 614 38.99 7.04 -2.53
CA SER A 614 37.73 7.74 -2.85
C SER A 614 37.90 9.23 -3.21
N THR A 615 36.95 9.76 -3.98
CA THR A 615 36.85 11.20 -4.28
C THR A 615 35.90 11.86 -3.28
N ILE A 616 36.37 12.85 -2.52
CA ILE A 616 35.52 13.63 -1.59
C ILE A 616 35.17 14.95 -2.28
N TRP A 617 33.87 15.21 -2.46
CA TRP A 617 33.35 16.47 -2.97
C TRP A 617 32.30 17.00 -2.00
N SER A 618 32.55 18.18 -1.43
CA SER A 618 31.65 18.84 -0.48
C SER A 618 31.64 20.34 -0.76
N ASP A 619 30.47 20.95 -0.62
CA ASP A 619 30.30 22.40 -0.64
C ASP A 619 30.53 23.02 0.76
N ALA A 620 31.00 22.24 1.74
CA ALA A 620 31.17 22.60 3.16
C ALA A 620 32.58 22.25 3.73
N VAL A 621 32.80 22.62 5.00
CA VAL A 621 34.09 22.51 5.72
C VAL A 621 34.34 21.08 6.21
N VAL A 622 35.50 20.52 5.87
CA VAL A 622 36.03 19.29 6.49
C VAL A 622 36.81 19.69 7.75
N ILE A 623 36.41 19.22 8.92
CA ILE A 623 37.10 19.48 10.20
C ILE A 623 37.53 18.14 10.81
N GLY A 624 38.82 18.00 11.08
CA GLY A 624 39.36 16.94 11.94
C GLY A 624 40.24 17.58 13.02
N GLU A 625 40.45 16.87 14.13
CA GLU A 625 41.53 17.20 15.09
C GLU A 625 42.88 16.61 14.68
#